data_AF-A0A4V2Y021-F1
#
_entry.id   AF-A0A4V2Y021-F1
#
_cell.length_a   1.000
_cell.length_b   1.000
_cell.length_c   1.000
_cell.angle_alpha   90.00
_cell.angle_beta   90.00
_cell.angle_gamma   90.00
#
_symmetry.space_group_name_H-M   'P 1'
#
loop_
_entity.id
_entity.type
_entity.pdbx_description
1 polymer ?
#
loop_
_entity_poly.entity_id
_entity_poly.type
_entity_poly.pdbx_seq_one_letter_code
_entity_poly.pdbx_strand_id
1 'polypeptide(L)'
;MGESQRPVQGEHRYQQEVTSPDQHEERPGRSLVTTDHEVIRRWAEERGAEPSTVPGSEYEGRPGRLLFDFPGHGGENLEHISWDDWFRTFDERELNFLYQEHRKDGSQSNFFQLENPGRDDGDRG
;
A
#
# COMPACT_ATOMS: atom_id res chain seq x y z
N MET A 1 -12.82 3.83 -19.98
CA MET A 1 -12.13 2.53 -19.86
C MET A 1 -11.91 2.40 -18.38
N GLY A 2 -12.59 1.46 -17.72
CA GLY A 2 -12.74 1.47 -16.27
C GLY A 2 -11.40 1.31 -15.59
N GLU A 3 -10.94 2.37 -14.93
CA GLU A 3 -9.85 2.31 -13.97
C GLU A 3 -10.22 1.24 -12.94
N SER A 4 -9.33 0.25 -12.75
CA SER A 4 -9.55 -0.94 -11.93
C SER A 4 -9.60 -0.59 -10.44
N GLN A 5 -10.61 0.15 -10.02
CA GLN A 5 -10.85 0.47 -8.62
C GLN A 5 -11.83 -0.55 -8.06
N ARG A 6 -11.34 -1.37 -7.13
CA ARG A 6 -12.15 -2.36 -6.41
C ARG A 6 -12.57 -1.74 -5.09
N PRO A 7 -13.76 -2.02 -4.54
CA PRO A 7 -14.15 -1.49 -3.24
C PRO A 7 -13.18 -1.97 -2.16
N VAL A 8 -12.83 -1.09 -1.20
CA VAL A 8 -12.03 -1.49 -0.05
C VAL A 8 -12.81 -2.54 0.74
N GLN A 9 -12.16 -3.65 1.06
CA GLN A 9 -12.78 -4.78 1.74
C GLN A 9 -12.53 -4.71 3.25
N GLY A 10 -13.52 -5.04 4.09
CA GLY A 10 -13.42 -5.04 5.56
C GLY A 10 -14.02 -3.82 6.26
N GLU A 11 -14.09 -3.84 7.60
CA GLU A 11 -14.61 -2.74 8.43
C GLU A 11 -13.51 -1.71 8.77
N HIS A 12 -13.43 -0.65 7.98
CA HIS A 12 -12.45 0.42 8.16
C HIS A 12 -12.98 1.58 8.99
N ARG A 13 -13.38 1.32 10.24
CA ARG A 13 -14.07 2.31 11.09
C ARG A 13 -13.24 3.57 11.40
N TYR A 14 -11.92 3.46 11.34
CA TYR A 14 -10.98 4.57 11.67
C TYR A 14 -10.24 5.12 10.45
N GLN A 15 -10.21 4.36 9.37
CA GLN A 15 -9.45 4.71 8.18
C GLN A 15 -10.38 5.42 7.20
N GLN A 16 -9.87 6.45 6.54
CA GLN A 16 -10.64 7.15 5.52
C GLN A 16 -10.41 6.47 4.17
N GLU A 17 -11.49 6.05 3.52
CA GLU A 17 -11.41 5.50 2.16
C GLU A 17 -11.06 6.62 1.18
N VAL A 18 -10.02 6.39 0.39
CA VAL A 18 -9.55 7.28 -0.67
C VAL A 18 -9.77 6.57 -2.00
N THR A 19 -10.56 7.19 -2.86
CA THR A 19 -10.98 6.66 -4.17
C THR A 19 -10.52 7.54 -5.34
N SER A 20 -9.69 8.53 -5.06
CA SER A 20 -9.18 9.46 -6.06
C SER A 20 -7.84 10.04 -5.60
N PRO A 21 -6.88 10.26 -6.50
CA PRO A 21 -5.59 10.83 -6.13
C PRO A 21 -5.67 12.28 -5.63
N ASP A 22 -6.75 13.00 -5.95
CA ASP A 22 -7.07 14.34 -5.42
C ASP A 22 -7.68 14.31 -4.00
N GLN A 23 -8.07 13.13 -3.50
CA GLN A 23 -8.61 12.99 -2.14
C GLN A 23 -7.47 12.81 -1.14
N HIS A 24 -7.26 13.83 -0.31
CA HIS A 24 -6.27 13.83 0.77
C HIS A 24 -6.90 13.59 2.14
N GLU A 25 -6.07 13.31 3.14
CA GLU A 25 -6.53 13.16 4.53
C GLU A 25 -7.33 14.38 5.02
N GLU A 26 -8.48 14.13 5.65
CA GLU A 26 -9.29 15.21 6.27
C GLU A 26 -8.52 15.96 7.36
N ARG A 27 -7.54 15.31 7.99
CA ARG A 27 -6.71 15.87 9.06
C ARG A 27 -5.38 15.14 9.17
N PRO A 28 -4.29 15.85 9.53
CA PRO A 28 -2.97 15.26 9.72
C PRO A 28 -2.98 14.14 10.76
N GLY A 29 -2.32 13.04 10.45
CA GLY A 29 -2.24 11.86 11.31
C GLY A 29 -3.41 10.89 11.11
N ARG A 30 -4.23 11.08 10.07
CA ARG A 30 -5.29 10.13 9.74
C ARG A 30 -4.73 9.03 8.87
N SER A 31 -5.12 7.79 9.18
CA SER A 31 -4.85 6.65 8.31
C SER A 31 -5.86 6.66 7.17
N LEU A 32 -5.36 6.51 5.97
CA LEU A 32 -6.10 6.42 4.73
C LEU A 32 -6.03 4.97 4.25
N VAL A 33 -7.08 4.54 3.56
CA VAL A 33 -7.12 3.23 2.92
C VAL A 33 -7.57 3.41 1.48
N THR A 34 -6.87 2.75 0.56
CA THR A 34 -7.20 2.78 -0.85
C THR A 34 -6.88 1.44 -1.49
N THR A 35 -7.54 1.17 -2.59
CA THR A 35 -7.32 0.03 -3.48
C THR A 35 -7.07 0.51 -4.90
N ASP A 36 -6.97 1.84 -5.08
CA ASP A 36 -6.84 2.46 -6.37
C ASP A 36 -5.38 2.52 -6.82
N HIS A 37 -5.11 2.00 -8.01
CA HIS A 37 -3.76 1.92 -8.53
C HIS A 37 -3.16 3.31 -8.81
N GLU A 38 -3.98 4.30 -9.18
CA GLU A 38 -3.50 5.65 -9.46
C GLU A 38 -3.18 6.38 -8.16
N VAL A 39 -4.00 6.24 -7.11
CA VAL A 39 -3.72 6.79 -5.78
C VAL A 39 -2.40 6.27 -5.25
N ILE A 40 -2.20 4.95 -5.29
CA ILE A 40 -0.97 4.31 -4.79
C ILE A 40 0.24 4.78 -5.60
N ARG A 41 0.12 4.82 -6.93
CA ARG A 41 1.19 5.29 -7.82
C ARG A 41 1.56 6.73 -7.52
N ARG A 42 0.58 7.63 -7.46
CA ARG A 42 0.80 9.04 -7.12
C ARG A 42 1.47 9.19 -5.77
N TRP A 43 0.97 8.50 -4.75
CA TRP A 43 1.53 8.56 -3.40
C TRP A 43 3.01 8.16 -3.36
N ALA A 44 3.37 7.09 -4.09
CA ALA A 44 4.73 6.62 -4.21
C ALA A 44 5.61 7.61 -5.01
N GLU A 45 5.17 8.03 -6.20
CA GLU A 45 5.91 8.96 -7.06
C GLU A 45 6.20 10.31 -6.38
N GLU A 46 5.25 10.87 -5.64
CA GLU A 46 5.46 12.12 -4.89
C GLU A 46 6.57 12.01 -3.82
N ARG A 47 6.83 10.79 -3.35
CA ARG A 47 7.88 10.48 -2.36
C ARG A 47 9.13 9.89 -3.02
N GLY A 48 9.13 9.78 -4.35
CA GLY A 48 10.17 9.10 -5.12
C GLY A 48 10.24 7.59 -4.87
N ALA A 49 9.18 6.99 -4.32
CA ALA A 49 9.17 5.59 -3.93
C ALA A 49 8.90 4.67 -5.12
N GLU A 50 9.63 3.56 -5.21
CA GLU A 50 9.55 2.60 -6.33
C GLU A 50 9.00 1.24 -5.86
N PRO A 51 8.08 0.62 -6.62
CA PRO A 51 7.48 -0.66 -6.26
C PRO A 51 8.55 -1.74 -6.11
N SER A 52 8.57 -2.38 -4.95
CA SER A 52 9.62 -3.34 -4.59
C SER A 52 9.04 -4.51 -3.80
N THR A 53 9.83 -5.56 -3.63
CA THR A 53 9.46 -6.72 -2.81
C THR A 53 10.64 -7.16 -1.96
N VAL A 54 10.36 -7.88 -0.86
CA VAL A 54 11.40 -8.53 -0.07
C VAL A 54 11.66 -9.93 -0.64
N PRO A 55 12.88 -10.20 -1.16
CA PRO A 55 13.25 -11.55 -1.59
C PRO A 55 13.19 -12.51 -0.39
N GLY A 56 12.65 -13.70 -0.60
CA GLY A 56 12.50 -14.70 0.46
C GLY A 56 11.35 -14.47 1.44
N SER A 57 10.59 -13.36 1.32
CA SER A 57 9.24 -13.28 1.90
C SER A 57 8.20 -13.94 1.01
N GLU A 58 8.59 -14.62 -0.07
CA GLU A 58 7.68 -15.24 -1.02
C GLU A 58 6.89 -16.39 -0.38
N TYR A 59 5.58 -16.41 -0.61
CA TYR A 59 4.70 -17.49 -0.18
C TYR A 59 4.01 -18.04 -1.42
N GLU A 60 4.09 -19.36 -1.62
CA GLU A 60 3.55 -20.05 -2.81
C GLU A 60 4.07 -19.48 -4.14
N GLY A 61 5.36 -19.13 -4.21
CA GLY A 61 6.00 -18.64 -5.45
C GLY A 61 5.58 -17.22 -5.86
N ARG A 62 5.07 -16.42 -4.92
CA ARG A 62 4.66 -15.03 -5.13
C ARG A 62 5.23 -14.11 -4.05
N PRO A 63 5.52 -12.83 -4.36
CA PRO A 63 6.07 -11.89 -3.39
C PRO A 63 5.15 -11.79 -2.16
N GLY A 64 5.61 -12.19 -0.98
CA GLY A 64 4.75 -12.16 0.22
C GLY A 64 4.65 -10.78 0.85
N ARG A 65 5.71 -9.97 0.78
CA ARG A 65 5.65 -8.55 1.15
C ARG A 65 5.96 -7.64 -0.04
N LEU A 66 4.89 -7.05 -0.55
CA LEU A 66 4.95 -5.91 -1.46
C LEU A 66 5.32 -4.67 -0.64
N LEU A 67 6.38 -3.98 -1.05
CA LEU A 67 6.90 -2.78 -0.40
C LEU A 67 7.16 -1.68 -1.42
N PHE A 68 7.57 -0.52 -0.94
CA PHE A 68 8.13 0.56 -1.74
C PHE A 68 9.55 0.83 -1.28
N ASP A 69 10.47 0.94 -2.23
CA ASP A 69 11.83 1.38 -2.00
C ASP A 69 11.87 2.92 -2.06
N PHE A 70 12.40 3.56 -1.02
CA PHE A 70 12.46 5.01 -0.94
C PHE A 70 13.90 5.49 -1.14
N PRO A 71 14.16 6.45 -2.05
CA PRO A 71 15.49 6.96 -2.29
C PRO A 71 16.07 7.58 -1.02
N GLY A 72 17.23 7.08 -0.57
CA GLY A 72 17.91 7.53 0.65
C GLY A 72 17.42 6.89 1.96
N HIS A 73 16.37 6.07 1.92
CA HIS A 73 15.86 5.29 3.05
C HIS A 73 15.66 3.79 2.72
N GLY A 74 16.07 3.37 1.51
CA GLY A 74 15.89 2.03 0.99
C GLY A 74 16.57 0.96 1.83
N GLY A 75 15.82 -0.11 2.10
CA GLY A 75 16.39 -1.30 2.72
C GLY A 75 17.35 -1.96 1.74
N GLU A 76 18.58 -2.27 2.18
CA GLU A 76 19.66 -2.82 1.34
C GLU A 76 19.32 -4.16 0.63
N ASN A 77 18.13 -4.72 0.85
CA ASN A 77 17.73 -6.03 0.32
C ASN A 77 16.34 -6.00 -0.34
N LEU A 78 15.87 -4.86 -0.85
CA LEU A 78 14.63 -4.81 -1.63
C LEU A 78 14.90 -5.13 -3.09
N GLU A 79 14.05 -5.96 -3.69
CA GLU A 79 14.07 -6.24 -5.12
C GLU A 79 13.06 -5.35 -5.83
N HIS A 80 13.55 -4.48 -6.71
CA HIS A 80 12.71 -3.59 -7.53
C HIS A 80 11.93 -4.42 -8.54
N ILE A 81 10.61 -4.22 -8.58
CA ILE A 81 9.70 -4.91 -9.49
C ILE A 81 8.91 -3.91 -10.33
N SER A 82 8.28 -4.37 -11.40
CA SER A 82 7.40 -3.49 -12.18
C SER A 82 6.12 -3.20 -11.43
N TRP A 83 5.53 -2.02 -11.66
CA TRP A 83 4.19 -1.68 -11.18
C TRP A 83 3.15 -2.75 -11.57
N ASP A 84 3.28 -3.35 -12.76
CA ASP A 84 2.42 -4.44 -13.20
C ASP A 84 2.49 -5.66 -12.27
N ASP A 85 3.68 -6.16 -11.94
CA ASP A 85 3.86 -7.30 -11.03
C ASP A 85 3.38 -6.99 -9.60
N TRP A 86 3.62 -5.76 -9.14
CA TRP A 86 3.17 -5.29 -7.83
C TRP A 86 1.64 -5.25 -7.77
N PHE A 87 1.01 -4.57 -8.74
CA PHE A 87 -0.45 -4.46 -8.81
C PHE A 87 -1.11 -5.79 -9.12
N ARG A 88 -0.48 -6.67 -9.88
CA ARG A 88 -1.00 -8.03 -10.13
C ARG A 88 -1.12 -8.79 -8.83
N THR A 89 -0.11 -8.76 -7.98
CA THR A 89 -0.15 -9.45 -6.68
C THR A 89 -1.15 -8.79 -5.72
N PHE A 90 -1.19 -7.45 -5.71
CA PHE A 90 -2.16 -6.67 -4.94
C PHE A 90 -3.60 -6.97 -5.38
N ASP A 91 -3.81 -7.11 -6.69
CA ASP A 91 -5.08 -7.47 -7.29
C ASP A 91 -5.48 -8.89 -6.91
N GLU A 92 -4.67 -9.87 -7.27
CA GLU A 92 -4.96 -11.28 -6.99
C GLU A 92 -5.24 -11.59 -5.52
N ARG A 93 -4.63 -10.84 -4.59
CA ARG A 93 -4.79 -11.04 -3.14
C ARG A 93 -5.85 -10.15 -2.50
N GLU A 94 -6.52 -9.31 -3.29
CA GLU A 94 -7.56 -8.39 -2.82
C GLU A 94 -7.09 -7.56 -1.61
N LEU A 95 -5.84 -7.10 -1.65
CA LEU A 95 -5.23 -6.37 -0.55
C LEU A 95 -5.78 -4.94 -0.48
N ASN A 96 -5.79 -4.38 0.72
CA ASN A 96 -6.05 -2.96 0.95
C ASN A 96 -4.72 -2.25 1.20
N PHE A 97 -4.53 -1.09 0.57
CA PHE A 97 -3.38 -0.22 0.80
C PHE A 97 -3.71 0.81 1.87
N LEU A 98 -3.22 0.57 3.07
CA LEU A 98 -3.34 1.49 4.19
C LEU A 98 -2.10 2.36 4.21
N TYR A 99 -2.26 3.67 4.26
CA TYR A 99 -1.15 4.60 4.30
C TYR A 99 -1.47 5.82 5.16
N GLN A 100 -0.44 6.58 5.47
CA GLN A 100 -0.57 7.84 6.18
C GLN A 100 0.21 8.90 5.40
N GLU A 101 -0.44 10.01 5.06
CA GLU A 101 0.21 11.13 4.36
C GLU A 101 1.05 11.97 5.32
N HIS A 102 0.45 12.45 6.41
CA HIS A 102 1.14 13.21 7.45
C HIS A 102 0.96 12.56 8.83
N ARG A 103 1.95 12.76 9.69
CA ARG A 103 1.86 12.43 11.12
C ARG A 103 1.02 13.49 11.84
N LYS A 104 0.65 13.21 13.10
CA LYS A 104 -0.05 14.17 13.97
C LYS A 104 0.68 15.52 14.13
N ASP A 105 2.00 15.52 13.94
CA ASP A 105 2.86 16.70 14.01
C ASP A 105 2.86 17.53 12.71
N GLY A 106 2.16 17.08 11.66
CA GLY A 106 2.14 17.73 10.34
C GLY A 106 3.33 17.37 9.44
N SER A 107 4.30 16.60 9.94
CA SER A 107 5.42 16.08 9.13
C SER A 107 4.96 14.96 8.20
N GLN A 108 5.52 14.87 6.99
CA GLN A 108 5.24 13.77 6.05
C GLN A 108 5.55 12.40 6.66
N SER A 109 4.65 11.45 6.42
CA SER A 109 4.76 10.07 6.85
C SER A 109 5.01 9.17 5.64
N ASN A 110 5.92 8.21 5.80
CA ASN A 110 6.22 7.17 4.80
C ASN A 110 5.64 5.82 5.27
N PHE A 111 4.67 5.87 6.19
CA PHE A 111 4.05 4.68 6.74
C PHE A 111 3.01 4.16 5.76
N PHE A 112 3.20 2.92 5.34
CA PHE A 112 2.22 2.16 4.58
C PHE A 112 2.16 0.73 5.11
N GLN A 113 1.01 0.09 4.92
CA GLN A 113 0.73 -1.27 5.29
C GLN A 113 -0.26 -1.87 4.28
N LEU A 114 -0.04 -3.13 3.93
CA LEU A 114 -0.97 -3.89 3.13
C LEU A 114 -1.74 -4.83 4.05
N GLU A 115 -3.05 -4.65 4.09
CA GLU A 115 -3.93 -5.51 4.87
C GLU A 115 -4.66 -6.48 3.95
N ASN A 116 -4.76 -7.74 4.35
CA ASN A 116 -5.57 -8.73 3.66
C ASN A 116 -6.84 -8.98 4.48
N PRO A 117 -8.02 -8.55 4.01
CA PRO A 117 -9.28 -8.76 4.72
C PRO A 117 -9.77 -10.20 4.67
N GLY A 118 -9.30 -11.00 3.71
CA GLY A 118 -9.64 -12.43 3.56
C GLY A 118 -8.68 -13.38 4.30
N ARG A 119 -7.56 -12.87 4.82
CA ARG A 119 -6.63 -13.67 5.63
C ARG A 119 -7.01 -13.52 7.10
N ASP A 120 -7.80 -14.47 7.59
CA ASP A 120 -7.66 -14.91 8.98
C ASP A 120 -6.18 -15.29 9.12
N ASP A 121 -5.38 -14.38 9.67
CA ASP A 121 -3.98 -14.64 10.00
C ASP A 121 -3.99 -15.59 11.20
N GLY A 122 -4.36 -16.84 10.92
CA GLY A 122 -4.20 -17.99 11.78
C GLY A 122 -2.73 -18.35 11.89
N ASP A 123 -1.92 -17.43 12.40
CA ASP A 123 -0.66 -17.75 13.04
C ASP A 123 -0.36 -16.73 14.15
N ARG A 124 -1.07 -16.87 15.27
CA ARG A 124 -0.46 -16.60 16.57
C ARG A 124 -1.16 -17.36 17.71
N GLY A 125 -0.59 -18.51 18.08
CA GLY A 125 -0.83 -19.14 19.39
C GLY A 125 -0.81 -20.66 19.38
#